data_AF-A0A2M7R7Z0-F1
#
_entry.id   AF-A0A2M7R7Z0-F1
#
_cell.length_a   1.000
_cell.length_b   1.000
_cell.length_c   1.000
_cell.angle_alpha   90.00
_cell.angle_beta   90.00
_cell.angle_gamma   90.00
#
_symmetry.space_group_name_H-M   'P 1'
#
loop_
_entity.id
_entity.type
_entity.pdbx_description
1 polymer ?
#
loop_
_entity_poly.entity_id
_entity_poly.type
_entity_poly.pdbx_seq_one_letter_code
_entity_poly.pdbx_strand_id
1 'polypeptide(L)'
;MAKEKIDTKNLNDNLKRLAEITEWFDNQEEIDIEEGLKKVKEAVGLIKASKERLKTIENEFKEIKKEIDIEEEKKEEEEEDEDEANPKDIPF
;
A
#
# COMPACT_ATOMS: atom_id res chain seq x y z
N MET A 1 -15.78 25.22 17.64
CA MET A 1 -15.77 23.88 17.02
C MET A 1 -14.85 23.93 15.81
N ALA A 2 -13.63 23.43 15.96
CA ALA A 2 -12.65 23.41 14.87
C ALA A 2 -13.06 22.31 13.88
N LYS A 3 -13.28 22.69 12.62
CA LYS A 3 -13.48 21.74 11.52
C LYS A 3 -12.19 20.91 11.39
N GLU A 4 -12.26 19.62 11.69
CA GLU A 4 -11.18 18.68 11.41
C GLU A 4 -10.82 18.78 9.92
N LYS A 5 -9.57 19.12 9.65
CA LYS A 5 -9.01 19.01 8.31
C LYS A 5 -8.97 17.53 7.97
N ILE A 6 -9.73 17.12 6.96
CA ILE A 6 -9.65 15.78 6.38
C ILE A 6 -8.22 15.59 5.89
N ASP A 7 -7.44 14.77 6.58
CA ASP A 7 -6.07 14.44 6.20
C ASP A 7 -6.14 13.33 5.13
N THR A 8 -6.27 13.75 3.87
CA THR A 8 -6.44 12.86 2.70
C THR A 8 -5.25 11.95 2.43
N LYS A 9 -4.20 11.98 3.25
CA LYS A 9 -3.00 11.13 3.16
C LYS A 9 -3.18 9.74 3.78
N ASN A 10 -4.15 9.55 4.68
CA ASN A 10 -4.35 8.26 5.33
C ASN A 10 -5.38 7.41 4.57
N LEU A 11 -4.94 6.25 4.08
CA LEU A 11 -5.80 5.30 3.35
C LEU A 11 -6.99 4.84 4.22
N ASN A 12 -6.78 4.62 5.51
CA ASN A 12 -7.84 4.17 6.42
C ASN A 12 -8.95 5.22 6.54
N ASP A 13 -8.57 6.49 6.69
CA ASP A 13 -9.55 7.58 6.80
C ASP A 13 -10.31 7.79 5.49
N ASN A 14 -9.64 7.64 4.34
CA ASN A 14 -10.32 7.67 3.04
C ASN A 14 -11.34 6.52 2.91
N LEU A 15 -11.00 5.31 3.35
CA LEU A 15 -11.90 4.14 3.31
C LEU A 15 -13.09 4.30 4.26
N LYS A 16 -12.85 4.79 5.49
CA LYS A 16 -13.93 5.12 6.43
C LYS A 16 -14.88 6.15 5.83
N ARG A 17 -14.33 7.21 5.23
CA ARG A 17 -15.15 8.26 4.63
C ARG A 17 -15.95 7.77 3.43
N LEU A 18 -15.39 6.86 2.63
CA LEU A 18 -16.14 6.19 1.57
C LEU A 18 -17.29 5.33 2.12
N ALA A 19 -17.07 4.62 3.23
CA ALA A 19 -18.13 3.86 3.90
C ALA A 19 -19.25 4.76 4.43
N GLU A 20 -18.91 5.91 5.03
CA GLU A 20 -19.88 6.92 5.47
C GLU A 20 -20.70 7.49 4.30
N ILE A 21 -20.08 7.67 3.13
CA ILE A 21 -20.79 8.12 1.93
C ILE A 21 -21.78 7.04 1.46
N THR A 22 -21.38 5.78 1.43
CA THR A 22 -22.27 4.67 1.08
C THR A 22 -23.42 4.56 2.08
N GLU A 23 -23.13 4.59 3.38
CA GLU A 23 -24.14 4.57 4.44
C GLU A 23 -25.11 5.76 4.34
N TRP A 24 -24.61 6.94 3.96
CA TRP A 24 -25.48 8.09 3.72
C TRP A 24 -26.49 7.79 2.60
N PHE A 25 -26.06 7.21 1.47
CA PHE A 25 -26.97 6.84 0.37
C PHE A 25 -27.99 5.77 0.78
N ASP A 26 -27.56 4.75 1.52
CA ASP A 26 -28.41 3.62 1.93
C ASP A 26 -29.50 4.04 2.92
N ASN A 27 -29.25 5.10 3.70
CA ASN A 27 -30.20 5.61 4.69
C ASN A 27 -31.18 6.66 4.13
N GLN A 28 -31.16 6.96 2.83
CA GLN A 28 -32.13 7.89 2.23
C GLN A 28 -33.38 7.17 1.74
N GLU A 29 -34.56 7.56 2.22
CA GLU A 29 -35.85 7.12 1.69
C GLU A 29 -36.16 7.78 0.34
N GLU A 30 -35.86 9.08 0.21
CA GLU A 30 -35.83 9.83 -1.04
C GLU A 30 -34.48 10.54 -1.18
N ILE A 31 -33.83 10.38 -2.33
CA ILE A 31 -32.49 10.93 -2.56
C ILE A 31 -32.60 12.35 -3.10
N ASP A 32 -32.02 13.30 -2.37
CA ASP A 32 -31.68 14.62 -2.93
C ASP A 32 -30.55 14.47 -3.96
N ILE A 33 -30.87 14.75 -5.22
CA ILE A 33 -29.96 14.59 -6.35
C ILE A 33 -28.77 15.56 -6.29
N GLU A 34 -28.97 16.80 -5.81
CA GLU A 34 -27.88 17.77 -5.70
C GLU A 34 -26.90 17.37 -4.59
N GLU A 35 -27.41 16.90 -3.45
CA GLU A 35 -26.58 16.40 -2.37
C GLU A 35 -25.88 15.10 -2.76
N GLY A 36 -26.60 14.17 -3.40
CA GLY A 36 -26.02 12.94 -3.95
C GLY A 36 -24.86 13.24 -4.91
N LEU A 37 -25.02 14.22 -5.81
CA LEU A 37 -23.95 14.62 -6.71
C LEU A 37 -22.73 15.18 -5.97
N LYS A 38 -22.91 15.90 -4.85
CA LYS A 38 -21.80 16.37 -4.00
C LYS A 38 -21.06 15.18 -3.37
N LYS A 39 -21.78 14.19 -2.83
CA LYS A 39 -21.21 12.97 -2.24
C LYS A 39 -20.42 12.15 -3.26
N VAL A 40 -20.94 12.00 -4.48
CA VAL A 40 -20.22 11.32 -5.58
C VAL A 40 -18.92 12.03 -5.92
N LYS A 41 -18.93 13.37 -6.02
CA LYS A 41 -17.71 14.15 -6.27
C LYS A 41 -16.67 13.99 -5.16
N GLU A 42 -17.12 13.97 -3.91
CA GLU A 42 -16.26 13.69 -2.75
C GLU A 42 -15.66 12.28 -2.84
N ALA A 43 -16.47 11.26 -3.09
CA ALA A 43 -16.03 9.87 -3.24
C ALA A 43 -14.99 9.71 -4.35
N VAL A 44 -15.18 10.37 -5.51
CA VAL A 44 -14.20 10.35 -6.60
C VAL A 44 -12.84 10.90 -6.15
N GLY A 45 -12.83 11.97 -5.36
CA GLY A 45 -11.59 12.51 -4.78
C GLY A 45 -10.89 11.52 -3.86
N LEU A 46 -11.65 10.91 -2.94
CA LEU A 46 -11.15 9.92 -1.98
C LEU A 46 -10.60 8.67 -2.68
N ILE A 47 -11.29 8.18 -3.72
CA ILE A 47 -10.85 7.01 -4.49
C ILE A 47 -9.53 7.30 -5.22
N LYS A 48 -9.37 8.48 -5.81
CA LYS A 48 -8.12 8.87 -6.48
C LYS A 48 -6.95 8.90 -5.51
N ALA A 49 -7.12 9.58 -4.38
CA ALA A 49 -6.10 9.65 -3.33
C ALA A 49 -5.75 8.26 -2.78
N SER A 50 -6.76 7.41 -2.57
CA SER A 50 -6.56 6.03 -2.09
C SER A 50 -5.78 5.17 -3.10
N LYS A 51 -6.08 5.29 -4.39
CA LYS A 51 -5.34 4.58 -5.46
C LYS A 51 -3.88 5.01 -5.53
N GLU A 52 -3.61 6.31 -5.41
CA GLU A 52 -2.24 6.82 -5.35
C GLU A 52 -1.48 6.26 -4.15
N ARG A 53 -2.09 6.29 -2.95
CA ARG A 53 -1.46 5.74 -1.75
C ARG A 53 -1.20 4.24 -1.84
N LEU A 54 -2.15 3.47 -2.39
CA LEU A 54 -1.99 2.03 -2.64
C LEU A 54 -0.82 1.75 -3.58
N LYS A 55 -0.67 2.53 -4.66
CA LYS A 55 0.46 2.39 -5.58
C LYS A 55 1.80 2.65 -4.89
N THR A 56 1.88 3.65 -4.01
CA THR A 56 3.08 3.90 -3.20
C THR A 56 3.40 2.70 -2.31
N ILE A 57 2.40 2.17 -1.59
CA ILE A 57 2.58 1.00 -0.72
C ILE A 57 3.04 -0.22 -1.54
N GLU A 58 2.44 -0.46 -2.71
CA GLU A 58 2.84 -1.56 -3.59
C GLU A 58 4.32 -1.44 -4.01
N ASN A 59 4.80 -0.23 -4.29
CA ASN A 59 6.19 0.00 -4.62
C ASN A 59 7.12 -0.25 -3.42
N GLU A 60 6.75 0.22 -2.22
CA GLU A 60 7.50 -0.05 -0.98
C GLU A 60 7.64 -1.57 -0.76
N PHE A 61 6.58 -2.37 -0.97
CA PHE A 61 6.66 -3.83 -0.88
C PHE A 61 7.58 -4.46 -1.93
N LYS A 62 7.60 -3.93 -3.15
CA LYS A 62 8.51 -4.42 -4.21
C LYS A 62 9.97 -4.17 -3.87
N GLU A 63 10.27 -3.02 -3.28
CA GLU A 63 11.62 -2.68 -2.82
C GLU A 63 12.06 -3.62 -1.70
N ILE A 64 11.23 -3.83 -0.69
CA ILE A 64 11.50 -4.79 0.40
C ILE A 64 11.75 -6.20 -0.15
N LYS A 65 10.92 -6.66 -1.09
CA LYS A 65 11.12 -7.98 -1.70
C LYS A 65 12.48 -8.07 -2.39
N LYS A 66 12.86 -7.04 -3.16
CA LYS A 66 14.15 -7.02 -3.86
C LYS A 66 15.33 -7.03 -2.88
N GLU A 67 15.22 -6.33 -1.75
CA GLU A 67 16.25 -6.36 -0.71
C GLU A 67 16.42 -7.77 -0.15
N ILE A 68 15.32 -8.47 0.13
CA ILE A 68 15.35 -9.88 0.59
C ILE A 68 15.98 -10.79 -0.46
N ASP A 69 15.55 -10.70 -1.72
CA ASP A 69 16.07 -11.54 -2.81
C ASP A 69 17.60 -11.32 -2.99
N ILE A 70 18.09 -10.08 -2.91
CA ILE A 70 19.54 -9.76 -2.98
C ILE A 70 20.31 -10.30 -1.77
N GLU A 71 19.71 -10.25 -0.57
CA GLU A 71 20.32 -10.83 0.63
C GLU A 71 20.41 -12.36 0.58
N GLU A 72 19.46 -13.02 -0.10
CA GLU A 72 19.50 -14.46 -0.35
C GLU A 72 20.59 -14.81 -1.39
N GLU A 73 20.63 -14.11 -2.52
CA GLU A 73 21.67 -14.32 -3.56
C GLU A 73 23.10 -14.16 -2.99
N LYS A 74 23.33 -13.15 -2.14
CA LYS A 74 24.64 -12.96 -1.50
C LYS A 74 25.04 -14.08 -0.54
N LYS A 75 24.08 -14.67 0.18
CA LYS A 75 24.37 -15.78 1.09
C LYS A 75 24.74 -17.04 0.32
N GLU A 76 24.06 -17.29 -0.80
CA GLU A 76 24.38 -18.42 -1.68
C GLU A 76 25.78 -18.27 -2.29
N GLU A 77 26.17 -17.06 -2.74
CA GLU A 77 27.53 -16.77 -3.23
C GLU A 77 28.60 -16.96 -2.14
N GLU A 78 28.34 -16.50 -0.90
CA GLU A 78 29.27 -16.68 0.23
C GLU A 78 29.44 -18.15 0.66
N GLU A 79 28.38 -18.97 0.56
CA GLU A 79 28.44 -20.41 0.88
C GLU A 79 29.18 -21.22 -0.22
N GLU A 80 29.04 -20.86 -1.49
CA GLU A 80 29.78 -21.51 -2.60
C GLU A 80 31.29 -21.21 -2.55
N ASP A 81 31.69 -19.98 -2.19
CA ASP A 81 33.10 -19.59 -2.03
C ASP A 81 33.79 -20.28 -0.83
N GLU A 82 33.06 -20.62 0.24
CA GLU A 82 33.61 -21.34 1.40
C GLU A 82 33.88 -22.83 1.10
N ASP A 83 33.07 -23.47 0.24
CA ASP A 83 33.22 -24.88 -0.13
C ASP A 83 34.39 -25.15 -1.11
N GLU A 84 34.77 -24.18 -1.96
CA GLU A 84 35.94 -24.30 -2.85
C GLU A 84 37.28 -24.18 -2.10
N ALA A 85 37.30 -23.62 -0.88
CA ALA A 85 38.50 -23.36 -0.09
C ALA A 85 38.92 -24.51 0.85
N ASN A 86 38.71 -25.79 0.49
CA ASN A 86 39.16 -26.94 1.28
C ASN A 86 40.51 -27.50 0.78
N PRO A 87 41.68 -27.06 1.30
CA PRO A 87 43.01 -27.50 0.85
C PRO A 87 43.37 -28.95 1.23
N LYS A 88 42.41 -29.80 1.58
CA LYS A 88 42.68 -31.18 2.04
C LYS A 88 42.98 -32.19 0.93
N ASP A 89 42.95 -31.78 -0.34
CA ASP A 89 43.28 -32.64 -1.49
C ASP A 89 44.67 -32.37 -2.10
N ILE A 90 45.62 -31.75 -1.38
CA ILE A 90 47.02 -31.76 -1.82
C ILE A 90 47.65 -33.11 -1.44
N PRO A 91 47.91 -34.02 -2.40
CA PRO A 91 48.66 -35.23 -2.10
C PRO A 91 50.13 -34.82 -1.93
N PHE A 92 50.72 -35.17 -0.78
CA PHE A 92 52.17 -35.12 -0.57
C PHE A 92 52.88 -36.19 -1.41
#